data_AF-A0A2V7G691-F1
#
_entry.id   AF-A0A2V7G691-F1
#
_cell.length_a   1.000
_cell.length_b   1.000
_cell.length_c   1.000
_cell.angle_alpha   90.00
_cell.angle_beta   90.00
_cell.angle_gamma   90.00
#
_symmetry.space_group_name_H-M   'P 1'
#
loop_
_entity.id
_entity.type
_entity.pdbx_description
1 polymer ?
#
loop_
_entity_poly.entity_id
_entity_poly.type
_entity_poly.pdbx_seq_one_letter_code
_entity_poly.pdbx_strand_id
1 'polypeptide(L)'
;MTAAAWLWANSLTGQTSTGSTAADRIAFTRLNTYALEVGEPGVAVVRDSAAWWTLWQYFGHEYRSQWDAPLPDSIATPPPVDFGRNMIVLVRPAGRWGCDGHAIASIEFQGQVLRVVLGPDHPPEKWSLICDPEVGTPVDAVVLERDTREAEFVAGRPDYAVPKRARWWTPPSIEAALDTGQSALKLLSWRRLTRDSTLPFSDLRRLAVAAAAQVGPGLGLLGNPRVRSSVELLTILRSVPRARELLFRLHAYAVARDQRADTASLEVIIDGLRRGGDHPDLAYLLVRNMTVQKNEPLLRSLHYVVQGDSAACSVALKAYASRWPVRREILGSAPGTAYELLRCPEASPRAGRETPHVQLVHFCGTTFRVRNSLPVAADVEWEVADSGEGGRLTVPPRGRAPYSEVFLTTRHRGVLRLYRDGGLIQIQGNNGPPCPIPPDTTRTPAPVARLFFPEDIKRFVVPTGDTVRYYRRLVRVVFYDTTGGDQVRRAVRQWRAAIVAGGPYPSPYILRVPDPGPKEGAFDSLLARLRDEPGVQDVYPLAVAEPIARR
;
A
#
# COMPACT_ATOMS: atom_id res chain seq x y z
N MET A 1 87.66 -48.51 -7.97
CA MET A 1 86.35 -47.85 -8.14
C MET A 1 86.35 -47.15 -9.49
N THR A 2 85.43 -47.62 -10.33
CA THR A 2 84.89 -47.13 -11.62
C THR A 2 84.85 -45.60 -11.78
N ALA A 3 84.84 -45.01 -12.98
CA ALA A 3 84.92 -45.46 -14.37
C ALA A 3 85.16 -44.21 -15.25
N ALA A 4 85.79 -44.41 -16.40
CA ALA A 4 86.12 -43.38 -17.38
C ALA A 4 84.95 -43.10 -18.36
N ALA A 5 84.87 -41.85 -18.80
CA ALA A 5 84.03 -41.34 -19.86
C ALA A 5 84.61 -41.67 -21.25
N TRP A 6 83.78 -41.95 -22.26
CA TRP A 6 84.06 -41.67 -23.69
C TRP A 6 82.74 -41.51 -24.49
N LEU A 7 82.91 -40.84 -25.63
CA LEU A 7 81.97 -40.10 -26.49
C LEU A 7 81.10 -40.94 -27.47
N TRP A 8 79.97 -40.34 -27.86
CA TRP A 8 79.19 -40.42 -29.14
C TRP A 8 78.64 -41.78 -29.64
N ALA A 9 77.32 -41.87 -29.87
CA ALA A 9 76.68 -42.31 -31.15
C ALA A 9 75.17 -42.65 -31.04
N ASN A 10 74.43 -42.16 -32.04
CA ASN A 10 73.22 -42.63 -32.75
C ASN A 10 72.47 -43.92 -32.38
N SER A 11 71.13 -43.85 -32.53
CA SER A 11 70.20 -44.75 -33.28
C SER A 11 68.88 -44.95 -32.52
N LEU A 12 67.78 -44.37 -33.01
CA LEU A 12 66.77 -45.00 -33.88
C LEU A 12 66.17 -46.30 -33.30
N THR A 13 65.02 -46.17 -32.64
CA THR A 13 63.83 -47.03 -32.76
C THR A 13 62.69 -46.23 -32.12
N GLY A 14 61.69 -45.76 -32.86
CA GLY A 14 60.67 -46.62 -33.45
C GLY A 14 59.56 -46.89 -32.42
N GLN A 15 58.85 -45.85 -31.98
CA GLN A 15 57.56 -46.02 -31.32
C GLN A 15 56.47 -45.43 -32.20
N THR A 16 55.96 -46.31 -33.05
CA THR A 16 54.54 -46.43 -33.43
C THR A 16 53.68 -45.23 -33.07
N SER A 17 53.53 -44.33 -34.04
CA SER A 17 52.38 -43.46 -34.17
C SER A 17 51.13 -44.33 -34.30
N THR A 18 50.57 -44.73 -33.16
CA THR A 18 49.15 -45.08 -33.11
C THR A 18 48.41 -43.79 -33.45
N GLY A 19 47.68 -43.83 -34.56
CA GLY A 19 46.92 -42.70 -35.09
C GLY A 19 45.89 -42.25 -34.07
N SER A 20 46.27 -41.28 -33.23
CA SER A 20 45.33 -40.31 -32.69
C SER A 20 44.94 -39.45 -33.87
N THR A 21 43.77 -39.71 -34.45
CA THR A 21 43.07 -38.71 -35.25
C THR A 21 42.98 -37.48 -34.36
N ALA A 22 43.79 -36.47 -34.66
CA ALA A 22 43.73 -35.19 -33.98
C ALA A 22 42.29 -34.72 -34.14
N ALA A 23 41.51 -34.75 -33.05
CA ALA A 23 40.14 -34.33 -33.10
C ALA A 23 40.12 -32.87 -33.60
N ASP A 24 39.38 -32.60 -34.67
CA ASP A 24 39.28 -31.27 -35.24
C ASP A 24 38.67 -30.34 -34.18
N ARG A 25 39.53 -29.52 -33.57
CA ARG A 25 39.13 -28.54 -32.56
C ARG A 25 38.32 -27.45 -33.23
N ILE A 26 37.16 -27.16 -32.66
CA ILE A 26 36.24 -26.13 -33.12
C ILE A 26 36.62 -24.82 -32.44
N ALA A 27 36.78 -23.76 -33.24
CA ALA A 27 36.98 -22.42 -32.72
C ALA A 27 35.69 -21.90 -32.05
N PHE A 28 35.84 -21.19 -30.93
CA PHE A 28 34.73 -20.58 -30.22
C PHE A 28 35.15 -19.26 -29.56
N THR A 29 34.18 -18.40 -29.27
CA THR A 29 34.38 -17.13 -28.57
C THR A 29 33.66 -17.17 -27.23
N ARG A 30 34.30 -16.72 -26.14
CA ARG A 30 33.67 -16.66 -24.81
C ARG A 30 32.76 -15.45 -24.68
N LEU A 31 31.60 -15.64 -24.08
CA LEU A 31 30.67 -14.57 -23.72
C LEU A 31 30.91 -14.09 -22.29
N ASN A 32 30.72 -12.80 -22.07
CA ASN A 32 30.71 -12.26 -20.73
C ASN A 32 29.35 -12.51 -20.06
N THR A 33 29.36 -13.33 -19.01
CA THR A 33 28.18 -13.79 -18.27
C THR A 33 28.26 -13.46 -16.78
N TYR A 34 29.10 -12.49 -16.40
CA TYR A 34 29.25 -12.06 -15.00
C TYR A 34 27.91 -11.71 -14.34
N ALA A 35 26.97 -11.20 -15.12
CA ALA A 35 25.65 -10.80 -14.68
C ALA A 35 24.61 -11.94 -14.63
N LEU A 36 25.02 -13.18 -14.90
CA LEU A 36 24.14 -14.34 -14.97
C LEU A 36 24.36 -15.27 -13.77
N GLU A 37 23.48 -15.16 -12.77
CA GLU A 37 23.58 -15.88 -11.51
C GLU A 37 22.76 -17.18 -11.51
N VAL A 38 23.37 -18.27 -11.97
CA VAL A 38 22.75 -19.60 -11.91
C VAL A 38 23.32 -20.39 -10.72
N GLY A 39 22.47 -20.63 -9.72
CA GLY A 39 22.85 -21.32 -8.49
C GLY A 39 22.97 -22.85 -8.61
N GLU A 40 22.39 -23.46 -9.65
CA GLU A 40 22.40 -24.92 -9.84
C GLU A 40 23.37 -25.34 -10.96
N PRO A 41 24.28 -26.29 -10.70
CA PRO A 41 25.17 -26.85 -11.73
C PRO A 41 24.40 -27.45 -12.90
N GLY A 42 24.92 -27.27 -14.10
CA GLY A 42 24.27 -27.81 -15.29
C GLY A 42 25.01 -27.50 -16.58
N VAL A 43 24.65 -28.24 -17.63
CA VAL A 43 25.13 -28.01 -19.00
C VAL A 43 23.96 -27.79 -19.95
N ALA A 44 24.14 -26.91 -20.93
CA ALA A 44 23.11 -26.64 -21.94
C ALA A 44 23.71 -26.21 -23.28
N VAL A 45 22.92 -26.42 -24.35
CA VAL A 45 23.16 -25.84 -25.67
C VAL A 45 21.97 -24.94 -26.00
N VAL A 46 22.24 -23.69 -26.36
CA VAL A 46 21.23 -22.69 -26.71
C VAL A 46 21.31 -22.42 -28.20
N ARG A 47 20.19 -22.63 -28.89
CA ARG A 47 20.12 -22.58 -30.36
C ARG A 47 19.23 -21.45 -30.88
N ASP A 48 18.59 -20.72 -29.99
CA ASP A 48 17.67 -19.66 -30.35
C ASP A 48 17.68 -18.54 -29.32
N SER A 49 17.24 -17.37 -29.77
CA SER A 49 17.20 -16.16 -28.96
C SER A 49 16.14 -16.21 -27.86
N ALA A 50 15.06 -17.00 -28.02
CA ALA A 50 13.98 -17.07 -27.06
C ALA A 50 14.42 -17.80 -25.78
N ALA A 51 15.11 -18.93 -25.95
CA ALA A 51 15.83 -19.59 -24.88
C ALA A 51 16.82 -18.60 -24.28
N TRP A 52 17.81 -18.08 -25.02
CA TRP A 52 18.80 -17.16 -24.44
C TRP A 52 18.18 -16.03 -23.59
N TRP A 53 17.16 -15.37 -24.12
CA TRP A 53 16.42 -14.33 -23.41
C TRP A 53 15.74 -14.83 -22.13
N THR A 54 15.09 -16.00 -22.17
CA THR A 54 14.45 -16.63 -20.99
C THR A 54 15.46 -16.85 -19.86
N LEU A 55 16.71 -17.21 -20.18
CA LEU A 55 17.74 -17.45 -19.16
C LEU A 55 18.03 -16.16 -18.40
N TRP A 56 18.24 -15.08 -19.14
CA TRP A 56 18.55 -13.78 -18.59
C TRP A 56 17.35 -13.19 -17.86
N GLN A 57 16.14 -13.43 -18.35
CA GLN A 57 14.96 -13.10 -17.56
C GLN A 57 15.01 -13.81 -16.20
N TYR A 58 15.31 -15.10 -16.13
CA TYR A 58 15.26 -15.80 -14.85
C TYR A 58 16.44 -15.53 -13.92
N PHE A 59 17.65 -15.36 -14.47
CA PHE A 59 18.90 -15.36 -13.71
C PHE A 59 19.79 -14.13 -13.95
N GLY A 60 19.42 -13.22 -14.85
CA GLY A 60 20.20 -12.04 -15.18
C GLY A 60 19.96 -10.88 -14.20
N HIS A 61 21.05 -10.32 -13.66
CA HIS A 61 21.01 -9.23 -12.68
C HIS A 61 21.88 -8.04 -13.10
N GLU A 62 21.29 -6.86 -13.05
CA GLU A 62 22.05 -5.62 -13.18
C GLU A 62 22.62 -5.21 -11.82
N TYR A 63 23.85 -4.71 -11.81
CA TYR A 63 24.54 -4.28 -10.59
C TYR A 63 24.83 -2.79 -10.65
N ARG A 64 24.89 -2.13 -9.50
CA ARG A 64 25.26 -0.70 -9.42
C ARG A 64 26.64 -0.42 -9.98
N SER A 65 27.56 -1.31 -9.69
CA SER A 65 28.91 -1.39 -10.21
C SER A 65 29.27 -2.87 -10.33
N GLN A 66 30.41 -3.20 -10.93
CA GLN A 66 30.86 -4.60 -11.06
C GLN A 66 31.10 -5.31 -9.70
N TRP A 67 31.04 -4.58 -8.58
CA TRP A 67 31.43 -5.08 -7.25
C TRP A 67 30.39 -4.83 -6.13
N ASP A 68 29.21 -4.31 -6.48
CA ASP A 68 28.15 -3.98 -5.50
C ASP A 68 27.00 -5.00 -5.53
N ALA A 69 26.04 -4.87 -4.60
CA ALA A 69 24.82 -5.68 -4.56
C ALA A 69 23.92 -5.50 -5.82
N PRO A 70 23.16 -6.55 -6.21
CA PRO A 70 22.27 -6.49 -7.36
C PRO A 70 21.21 -5.39 -7.20
N LEU A 71 20.93 -4.68 -8.29
CA LEU A 71 19.85 -3.70 -8.35
C LEU A 71 18.50 -4.41 -8.18
N PRO A 72 17.63 -3.91 -7.29
CA PRO A 72 16.28 -4.41 -7.21
C PRO A 72 15.60 -4.28 -8.59
N ASP A 73 15.03 -5.39 -9.04
CA ASP A 73 14.05 -5.43 -10.13
C ASP A 73 14.60 -5.11 -11.54
N SER A 74 15.92 -5.06 -11.69
CA SER A 74 16.60 -4.80 -12.96
C SER A 74 17.19 -6.09 -13.53
N ILE A 75 16.73 -6.46 -14.73
CA ILE A 75 17.20 -7.63 -15.46
C ILE A 75 18.34 -7.19 -16.36
N ALA A 76 19.51 -7.82 -16.23
CA ALA A 76 20.63 -7.52 -17.11
C ALA A 76 20.33 -7.87 -18.57
N THR A 77 20.91 -7.10 -19.49
CA THR A 77 20.75 -7.33 -20.92
C THR A 77 21.68 -8.46 -21.37
N PRO A 78 21.16 -9.51 -22.04
CA PRO A 78 22.00 -10.58 -22.58
C PRO A 78 23.01 -10.06 -23.61
N PRO A 79 24.23 -10.62 -23.65
CA PRO A 79 25.16 -10.45 -24.76
C PRO A 79 24.47 -10.77 -26.10
N PRO A 80 24.66 -9.92 -27.13
CA PRO A 80 24.06 -10.15 -28.44
C PRO A 80 24.71 -11.35 -29.13
N VAL A 81 23.89 -12.23 -29.68
CA VAL A 81 24.32 -13.39 -30.46
C VAL A 81 23.44 -13.53 -31.70
N ASP A 82 24.05 -13.62 -32.87
CA ASP A 82 23.34 -13.97 -34.11
C ASP A 82 23.06 -15.47 -34.15
N PHE A 83 21.90 -15.88 -33.65
CA PHE A 83 21.46 -17.27 -33.68
C PHE A 83 21.17 -17.80 -35.09
N GLY A 84 21.07 -16.95 -36.12
CA GLY A 84 21.01 -17.42 -37.50
C GLY A 84 22.28 -18.14 -37.93
N ARG A 85 23.43 -17.74 -37.36
CA ARG A 85 24.76 -18.28 -37.69
C ARG A 85 25.41 -19.05 -36.55
N ASN A 86 25.02 -18.78 -35.31
CA ASN A 86 25.73 -19.29 -34.13
C ASN A 86 24.80 -20.05 -33.17
N MET A 87 25.43 -20.80 -32.27
CA MET A 87 24.80 -21.38 -31.08
C MET A 87 25.68 -21.11 -29.86
N ILE A 88 25.14 -21.33 -28.65
CA ILE A 88 25.86 -21.15 -27.39
C ILE A 88 25.96 -22.49 -26.66
N VAL A 89 27.13 -22.80 -26.10
CA VAL A 89 27.30 -23.88 -25.11
C VAL A 89 27.51 -23.23 -23.75
N LEU A 90 26.73 -23.68 -22.76
CA LEU A 90 26.72 -23.14 -21.39
C LEU A 90 27.09 -24.23 -20.39
N VAL A 91 27.94 -23.88 -19.42
CA VAL A 91 28.37 -24.78 -18.35
C VAL A 91 28.43 -24.04 -17.02
N ARG A 92 27.70 -24.58 -16.04
CA ARG A 92 27.85 -24.25 -14.62
C ARG A 92 28.41 -25.48 -13.90
N PRO A 93 29.67 -25.48 -13.45
CA PRO A 93 30.27 -26.64 -12.82
C PRO A 93 29.71 -26.90 -11.40
N ALA A 94 29.85 -28.15 -10.91
CA ALA A 94 29.31 -28.58 -9.62
C ALA A 94 30.20 -28.29 -8.38
N GLY A 95 31.40 -27.75 -8.58
CA GLY A 95 32.39 -27.48 -7.52
C GLY A 95 32.74 -26.00 -7.35
N ARG A 96 33.62 -25.69 -6.38
CA ARG A 96 34.24 -24.36 -6.24
C ARG A 96 35.38 -24.19 -7.23
N TRP A 97 35.42 -23.06 -7.92
CA TRP A 97 36.45 -22.73 -8.92
C TRP A 97 37.09 -21.41 -8.57
N GLY A 98 38.36 -21.26 -8.99
CA GLY A 98 39.02 -19.96 -8.99
C GLY A 98 38.39 -19.01 -10.00
N CYS A 99 38.55 -17.71 -9.78
CA CYS A 99 37.82 -16.67 -10.52
C CYS A 99 38.16 -16.58 -12.01
N ASP A 100 39.29 -17.15 -12.42
CA ASP A 100 39.76 -17.13 -13.81
C ASP A 100 39.58 -18.50 -14.52
N GLY A 101 38.89 -19.45 -13.87
CA GLY A 101 38.72 -20.79 -14.39
C GLY A 101 37.57 -20.90 -15.40
N HIS A 102 37.88 -21.09 -16.68
CA HIS A 102 36.89 -21.50 -17.69
C HIS A 102 36.58 -22.99 -17.58
N ALA A 103 35.30 -23.34 -17.56
CA ALA A 103 34.85 -24.72 -17.46
C ALA A 103 34.95 -25.46 -18.80
N ILE A 104 34.83 -24.76 -19.92
CA ILE A 104 34.92 -25.31 -21.27
C ILE A 104 36.38 -25.20 -21.76
N ALA A 105 37.05 -26.35 -21.88
CA ALA A 105 38.44 -26.44 -22.31
C ALA A 105 38.58 -26.50 -23.83
N SER A 106 37.89 -27.46 -24.45
CA SER A 106 37.84 -27.62 -25.90
C SER A 106 36.46 -28.07 -26.37
N ILE A 107 36.19 -27.84 -27.65
CA ILE A 107 35.06 -28.44 -28.36
C ILE A 107 35.63 -29.09 -29.61
N GLU A 108 35.25 -30.34 -29.86
CA GLU A 108 35.83 -31.20 -30.87
C GLU A 108 34.75 -31.96 -31.62
N PHE A 109 35.00 -32.30 -32.89
CA PHE A 109 34.15 -33.23 -33.60
C PHE A 109 34.58 -34.68 -33.34
N GLN A 110 33.63 -35.52 -32.92
CA GLN A 110 33.81 -36.97 -32.85
C GLN A 110 32.68 -37.66 -33.62
N GLY A 111 32.90 -37.86 -34.92
CA GLY A 111 31.89 -38.41 -35.81
C GLY A 111 30.65 -37.50 -35.90
N GLN A 112 29.49 -38.01 -35.48
CA GLN A 112 28.21 -37.31 -35.54
C GLN A 112 27.87 -36.51 -34.26
N VAL A 113 28.82 -36.42 -33.33
CA VAL A 113 28.63 -35.76 -32.02
C VAL A 113 29.59 -34.59 -31.88
N LEU A 114 29.08 -33.50 -31.32
CA LEU A 114 29.89 -32.37 -30.87
C LEU A 114 30.35 -32.63 -29.44
N ARG A 115 31.63 -32.98 -29.27
CA ARG A 115 32.20 -33.33 -27.96
C ARG A 115 32.67 -32.06 -27.25
N VAL A 116 32.08 -31.75 -26.11
CA VAL A 116 32.44 -30.61 -25.26
C VAL A 116 33.25 -31.12 -24.07
N VAL A 117 34.54 -30.79 -24.04
CA VAL A 117 35.47 -31.23 -23.00
C VAL A 117 35.50 -30.22 -21.86
N LEU A 118 35.21 -30.69 -20.64
CA LEU A 118 35.08 -29.87 -19.44
C LEU A 118 36.27 -30.03 -18.48
N GLY A 119 36.67 -28.93 -17.85
CA GLY A 119 37.72 -28.89 -16.83
C GLY A 119 39.03 -28.30 -17.33
N PRO A 120 39.75 -27.52 -16.50
CA PRO A 120 41.04 -26.96 -16.90
C PRO A 120 42.03 -28.10 -17.16
N ASP A 121 42.90 -27.89 -18.14
CA ASP A 121 43.96 -28.85 -18.51
C ASP A 121 44.90 -29.16 -17.33
N HIS A 122 44.98 -28.23 -16.37
CA HIS A 122 45.82 -28.33 -15.17
C HIS A 122 44.99 -28.14 -13.89
N PRO A 123 45.30 -28.82 -12.78
CA PRO A 123 44.64 -28.58 -11.50
C PRO A 123 44.85 -27.13 -11.07
N PRO A 124 43.84 -26.49 -10.43
CA PRO A 124 44.02 -25.14 -9.91
C PRO A 124 45.20 -25.12 -8.94
N GLU A 125 46.12 -24.15 -9.10
CA GLU A 125 47.19 -23.95 -8.12
C GLU A 125 46.57 -23.75 -6.73
N LYS A 126 47.20 -24.31 -5.69
CA LYS A 126 46.72 -24.30 -4.30
C LYS A 126 46.37 -22.90 -3.75
N TRP A 127 46.82 -21.84 -4.42
CA TRP A 127 46.64 -20.44 -4.05
C TRP A 127 45.70 -19.65 -4.98
N SER A 128 45.05 -20.32 -5.93
CA SER A 128 44.01 -19.67 -6.74
C SER A 128 42.94 -19.09 -5.81
N LEU A 129 42.71 -17.78 -5.93
CA LEU A 129 41.70 -17.06 -5.16
C LEU A 129 40.37 -17.79 -5.31
N ILE A 130 39.94 -18.44 -4.25
CA ILE A 130 38.59 -19.00 -4.14
C ILE A 130 37.67 -17.78 -4.16
N CYS A 131 36.86 -17.63 -5.20
CA CYS A 131 35.94 -16.51 -5.25
C CYS A 131 35.04 -16.53 -4.02
N ASP A 132 34.78 -15.35 -3.48
CA ASP A 132 33.83 -15.17 -2.42
C ASP A 132 32.48 -15.76 -2.88
N PRO A 133 31.88 -16.73 -2.15
CA PRO A 133 30.60 -17.32 -2.52
C PRO A 133 29.47 -16.29 -2.72
N GLU A 134 29.64 -15.05 -2.26
CA GLU A 134 28.67 -13.96 -2.44
C GLU A 134 28.55 -13.45 -3.89
N VAL A 135 29.56 -13.63 -4.76
CA VAL A 135 29.50 -13.21 -6.17
C VAL A 135 29.09 -14.37 -7.11
N GLY A 136 28.98 -15.59 -6.57
CA GLY A 136 28.70 -16.79 -7.36
C GLY A 136 29.85 -17.14 -8.32
N THR A 137 29.89 -18.38 -8.78
CA THR A 137 30.77 -18.74 -9.90
C THR A 137 29.98 -18.53 -11.20
N PRO A 138 30.47 -17.74 -12.15
CA PRO A 138 29.72 -17.41 -13.35
C PRO A 138 29.46 -18.65 -14.21
N VAL A 139 28.38 -18.60 -15.01
CA VAL A 139 28.10 -19.62 -16.03
C VAL A 139 29.10 -19.43 -17.17
N ASP A 140 29.97 -20.41 -17.43
CA ASP A 140 30.86 -20.34 -18.58
C ASP A 140 30.05 -20.52 -19.87
N ALA A 141 30.27 -19.64 -20.84
CA ALA A 141 29.45 -19.53 -22.03
C ALA A 141 30.33 -19.28 -23.25
N VAL A 142 30.18 -20.13 -24.26
CA VAL A 142 30.92 -20.00 -25.52
C VAL A 142 29.98 -19.99 -26.71
N VAL A 143 30.28 -19.12 -27.66
CA VAL A 143 29.62 -19.01 -28.97
C VAL A 143 30.47 -19.72 -30.00
N LEU A 144 29.82 -20.55 -30.81
CA LEU A 144 30.41 -21.25 -31.94
C LEU A 144 29.41 -21.26 -33.09
N GLU A 145 29.90 -21.58 -34.29
CA GLU A 145 29.03 -21.72 -35.46
C GLU A 145 27.91 -22.73 -35.20
N ARG A 146 26.74 -22.41 -35.75
CA ARG A 146 25.51 -23.18 -35.53
C ARG A 146 25.68 -24.57 -36.12
N ASP A 147 25.55 -25.59 -35.28
CA ASP A 147 25.69 -26.98 -35.69
C ASP A 147 24.54 -27.82 -35.13
N THR A 148 23.82 -28.59 -35.93
CA THR A 148 22.63 -29.34 -35.46
C THR A 148 22.92 -30.62 -34.70
N ARG A 149 24.18 -31.08 -34.64
CA ARG A 149 24.56 -32.31 -33.95
C ARG A 149 24.25 -32.26 -32.46
N GLU A 150 24.09 -33.43 -31.87
CA GLU A 150 23.96 -33.56 -30.43
C GLU A 150 25.30 -33.23 -29.76
N ALA A 151 25.24 -32.50 -28.65
CA ALA A 151 26.40 -32.20 -27.84
C ALA A 151 26.55 -33.22 -26.71
N GLU A 152 27.73 -33.84 -26.63
CA GLU A 152 28.12 -34.72 -25.53
C GLU A 152 29.13 -34.00 -24.65
N PHE A 153 28.82 -33.92 -23.36
CA PHE A 153 29.69 -33.28 -22.38
C PHE A 153 30.52 -34.34 -21.69
N VAL A 154 31.83 -34.19 -21.74
CA VAL A 154 32.79 -35.16 -21.20
C VAL A 154 33.76 -34.48 -20.24
N ALA A 155 34.22 -35.23 -19.26
CA ALA A 155 35.26 -34.80 -18.35
C ALA A 155 36.61 -34.83 -19.08
N GLY A 156 37.35 -33.71 -19.07
CA GLY A 156 38.74 -33.66 -19.52
C GLY A 156 39.70 -34.34 -18.55
N ARG A 157 39.29 -34.54 -17.29
CA ARG A 157 40.07 -35.23 -16.25
C ARG A 157 39.18 -36.20 -15.44
N PRO A 158 39.69 -37.34 -14.94
CA PRO A 158 38.87 -38.33 -14.23
C PRO A 158 38.21 -37.83 -12.94
N ASP A 159 38.82 -36.84 -12.28
CA ASP A 159 38.31 -36.19 -11.06
C ASP A 159 37.22 -35.14 -11.35
N TYR A 160 36.94 -34.86 -12.63
CA TYR A 160 35.99 -33.85 -13.03
C TYR A 160 34.57 -34.41 -13.18
N ALA A 161 33.66 -33.99 -12.31
CA ALA A 161 32.26 -34.34 -12.43
C ALA A 161 31.55 -33.52 -13.51
N VAL A 162 31.09 -34.17 -14.58
CA VAL A 162 30.24 -33.53 -15.61
C VAL A 162 28.85 -33.23 -15.02
N PRO A 163 28.40 -31.97 -15.04
CA PRO A 163 27.05 -31.63 -14.56
C PRO A 163 25.96 -32.26 -15.43
N LYS A 164 24.78 -32.49 -14.85
CA LYS A 164 23.60 -32.96 -15.59
C LYS A 164 23.11 -31.90 -16.58
N ARG A 165 22.29 -32.30 -17.57
CA ARG A 165 21.59 -31.35 -18.43
C ARG A 165 20.76 -30.38 -17.59
N ALA A 166 20.96 -29.09 -17.84
CA ALA A 166 20.34 -28.03 -17.08
C ALA A 166 18.82 -27.96 -17.29
N ARG A 167 18.12 -27.55 -16.23
CA ARG A 167 16.68 -27.25 -16.24
C ARG A 167 16.39 -25.76 -16.12
N TRP A 168 17.34 -24.91 -16.46
CA TRP A 168 17.26 -23.45 -16.28
C TRP A 168 16.12 -22.79 -17.08
N TRP A 169 15.57 -23.46 -18.08
CA TRP A 169 14.42 -23.00 -18.87
C TRP A 169 13.07 -23.28 -18.22
N THR A 170 13.07 -24.06 -17.14
CA THR A 170 11.81 -24.49 -16.51
C THR A 170 11.13 -23.26 -15.93
N PRO A 171 9.88 -22.97 -16.33
CA PRO A 171 9.19 -21.80 -15.82
C PRO A 171 8.95 -21.93 -14.31
N PRO A 172 8.94 -20.79 -13.58
CA PRO A 172 8.59 -20.81 -12.17
C PRO A 172 7.17 -21.34 -12.00
N SER A 173 6.95 -22.17 -10.98
CA SER A 173 5.65 -22.76 -10.68
C SER A 173 5.38 -22.80 -9.18
N ILE A 174 4.10 -22.86 -8.81
CA ILE A 174 3.71 -22.96 -7.40
C ILE A 174 4.26 -24.25 -6.80
N GLU A 175 4.17 -25.35 -7.54
CA GLU A 175 4.65 -26.67 -7.13
C GLU A 175 6.15 -26.66 -6.85
N ALA A 176 6.94 -25.99 -7.69
CA ALA A 176 8.37 -25.83 -7.44
C ALA A 176 8.68 -24.90 -6.27
N ALA A 177 7.89 -23.84 -6.04
CA ALA A 177 8.04 -22.99 -4.86
C ALA A 177 7.73 -23.75 -3.56
N LEU A 178 6.73 -24.64 -3.60
CA LEU A 178 6.27 -25.42 -2.44
C LEU A 178 7.10 -26.66 -2.16
N ASP A 179 8.06 -27.00 -3.04
CA ASP A 179 9.00 -28.09 -2.81
C ASP A 179 9.76 -27.88 -1.49
N THR A 180 9.91 -28.95 -0.70
CA THR A 180 10.63 -28.90 0.59
C THR A 180 12.14 -28.99 0.41
N GLY A 181 12.61 -29.41 -0.77
CA GLY A 181 14.03 -29.42 -1.14
C GLY A 181 14.65 -28.02 -1.27
N GLN A 182 15.95 -28.00 -1.55
CA GLN A 182 16.69 -26.82 -2.00
C GLN A 182 17.00 -27.02 -3.49
N SER A 183 16.45 -26.17 -4.35
CA SER A 183 16.71 -26.19 -5.79
C SER A 183 16.72 -24.77 -6.35
N ALA A 184 17.45 -24.53 -7.45
CA ALA A 184 17.43 -23.22 -8.10
C ALA A 184 16.03 -22.86 -8.62
N LEU A 185 15.27 -23.85 -9.08
CA LEU A 185 13.90 -23.64 -9.53
C LEU A 185 12.97 -23.19 -8.40
N LYS A 186 13.14 -23.71 -7.17
CA LYS A 186 12.42 -23.22 -6.00
C LYS A 186 12.74 -21.77 -5.70
N LEU A 187 14.04 -21.41 -5.64
CA LEU A 187 14.47 -20.03 -5.39
C LEU A 187 13.94 -19.07 -6.45
N LEU A 188 14.03 -19.45 -7.73
CA LEU A 188 13.47 -18.71 -8.85
C LEU A 188 11.95 -18.53 -8.72
N SER A 189 11.23 -19.59 -8.35
CA SER A 189 9.77 -19.56 -8.20
C SER A 189 9.36 -18.60 -7.08
N TRP A 190 10.03 -18.64 -5.93
CA TRP A 190 9.80 -17.67 -4.86
C TRP A 190 10.12 -16.23 -5.28
N ARG A 191 11.18 -16.01 -6.06
CA ARG A 191 11.54 -14.67 -6.53
C ARG A 191 10.50 -14.09 -7.50
N ARG A 192 9.99 -14.91 -8.43
CA ARG A 192 9.08 -14.46 -9.49
C ARG A 192 7.63 -14.42 -9.05
N LEU A 193 7.12 -15.52 -8.51
CA LEU A 193 5.69 -15.68 -8.22
C LEU A 193 5.23 -14.75 -7.10
N THR A 194 6.08 -14.46 -6.12
CA THR A 194 5.69 -13.59 -5.00
C THR A 194 5.36 -12.16 -5.42
N ARG A 195 5.82 -11.71 -6.59
CA ARG A 195 5.56 -10.37 -7.14
C ARG A 195 4.50 -10.35 -8.23
N ASP A 196 4.09 -11.53 -8.70
CA ASP A 196 3.09 -11.65 -9.74
C ASP A 196 1.70 -11.37 -9.18
N SER A 197 1.15 -10.20 -9.53
CA SER A 197 -0.19 -9.78 -9.10
C SER A 197 -1.32 -10.49 -9.87
N THR A 198 -1.00 -11.17 -10.97
CA THR A 198 -1.96 -11.91 -11.80
C THR A 198 -2.30 -13.28 -11.25
N LEU A 199 -1.50 -13.80 -10.30
CA LEU A 199 -1.75 -15.10 -9.69
C LEU A 199 -3.14 -15.20 -9.05
N PRO A 200 -3.78 -16.38 -9.14
CA PRO A 200 -4.99 -16.65 -8.39
C PRO A 200 -4.79 -16.41 -6.88
N PHE A 201 -5.83 -15.90 -6.21
CA PHE A 201 -5.75 -15.64 -4.77
C PHE A 201 -5.49 -16.93 -3.97
N SER A 202 -5.98 -18.08 -4.45
CA SER A 202 -5.70 -19.41 -3.89
C SER A 202 -4.21 -19.74 -3.89
N ASP A 203 -3.48 -19.36 -4.94
CA ASP A 203 -2.05 -19.62 -5.04
C ASP A 203 -1.23 -18.66 -4.18
N LEU A 204 -1.63 -17.38 -4.11
CA LEU A 204 -1.06 -16.45 -3.14
C LEU A 204 -1.25 -16.95 -1.70
N ARG A 205 -2.40 -17.55 -1.39
CA ARG A 205 -2.67 -18.18 -0.09
C ARG A 205 -1.76 -19.39 0.16
N ARG A 206 -1.59 -20.28 -0.83
CA ARG A 206 -0.66 -21.42 -0.73
C ARG A 206 0.77 -20.95 -0.44
N LEU A 207 1.24 -19.93 -1.16
CA LEU A 207 2.56 -19.34 -0.93
C LEU A 207 2.65 -18.70 0.47
N ALA A 208 1.64 -17.95 0.90
CA ALA A 208 1.64 -17.34 2.25
C ALA A 208 1.72 -18.41 3.36
N VAL A 209 0.97 -19.51 3.24
CA VAL A 209 1.01 -20.63 4.18
C VAL A 209 2.39 -21.29 4.19
N ALA A 210 2.97 -21.52 3.01
CA ALA A 210 4.29 -22.11 2.89
C ALA A 210 5.39 -21.21 3.48
N ALA A 211 5.29 -19.89 3.28
CA ALA A 211 6.20 -18.92 3.89
C ALA A 211 6.07 -18.90 5.43
N ALA A 212 4.84 -18.97 5.95
CA ALA A 212 4.60 -19.07 7.39
C ALA A 212 5.20 -20.36 7.99
N ALA A 213 5.23 -21.44 7.20
CA ALA A 213 5.88 -22.72 7.54
C ALA A 213 7.40 -22.75 7.21
N GLN A 214 8.01 -21.60 6.89
CA GLN A 214 9.44 -21.47 6.56
C GLN A 214 9.91 -22.28 5.34
N VAL A 215 9.00 -22.69 4.45
CA VAL A 215 9.34 -23.36 3.18
C VAL A 215 10.03 -22.38 2.21
N GLY A 216 9.69 -21.09 2.30
CA GLY A 216 10.36 -20.04 1.54
C GLY A 216 10.19 -18.64 2.14
N PRO A 217 10.77 -17.61 1.49
CA PRO A 217 10.85 -16.27 2.06
C PRO A 217 9.50 -15.53 2.00
N GLY A 218 8.91 -15.26 3.17
CA GLY A 218 7.66 -14.49 3.28
C GLY A 218 7.78 -13.00 2.96
N LEU A 219 8.97 -12.41 3.06
CA LEU A 219 9.17 -10.98 2.83
C LEU A 219 8.86 -10.55 1.39
N GLY A 220 9.21 -11.40 0.41
CA GLY A 220 8.97 -11.12 -1.01
C GLY A 220 7.49 -10.98 -1.36
N LEU A 221 6.61 -11.76 -0.69
CA LEU A 221 5.16 -11.70 -0.87
C LEU A 221 4.57 -10.33 -0.51
N LEU A 222 5.20 -9.60 0.41
CA LEU A 222 4.73 -8.28 0.82
C LEU A 222 4.94 -7.21 -0.27
N GLY A 223 5.75 -7.50 -1.30
CA GLY A 223 5.80 -6.66 -2.50
C GLY A 223 4.50 -6.68 -3.30
N ASN A 224 3.74 -7.78 -3.23
CA ASN A 224 2.49 -7.92 -3.96
C ASN A 224 1.39 -7.02 -3.37
N PRO A 225 0.77 -6.12 -4.16
CA PRO A 225 -0.28 -5.23 -3.66
C PRO A 225 -1.50 -6.01 -3.13
N ARG A 226 -1.84 -7.16 -3.74
CA ARG A 226 -2.99 -7.98 -3.32
C ARG A 226 -2.77 -8.69 -1.99
N VAL A 227 -1.51 -8.98 -1.65
CA VAL A 227 -1.13 -9.50 -0.32
C VAL A 227 -1.27 -8.38 0.72
N ARG A 228 -0.72 -7.19 0.43
CA ARG A 228 -0.79 -6.04 1.36
C ARG A 228 -2.22 -5.56 1.65
N SER A 229 -3.12 -5.68 0.67
CA SER A 229 -4.53 -5.30 0.86
C SER A 229 -5.37 -6.37 1.55
N SER A 230 -4.82 -7.57 1.80
CA SER A 230 -5.56 -8.71 2.33
C SER A 230 -5.27 -8.93 3.81
N VAL A 231 -6.28 -8.74 4.66
CA VAL A 231 -6.22 -9.09 6.10
C VAL A 231 -5.85 -10.57 6.25
N GLU A 232 -6.49 -11.46 5.50
CA GLU A 232 -6.26 -12.90 5.58
C GLU A 232 -4.79 -13.28 5.34
N LEU A 233 -4.21 -12.79 4.24
CA LEU A 233 -2.85 -13.15 3.85
C LEU A 233 -1.81 -12.54 4.79
N LEU A 234 -2.03 -11.30 5.26
CA LEU A 234 -1.17 -10.67 6.26
C LEU A 234 -1.23 -11.40 7.62
N THR A 235 -2.41 -11.88 8.00
CA THR A 235 -2.58 -12.69 9.21
C THR A 235 -1.87 -14.03 9.11
N ILE A 236 -1.95 -14.71 7.96
CA ILE A 236 -1.16 -15.94 7.70
C ILE A 236 0.34 -15.64 7.86
N LEU A 237 0.80 -14.51 7.32
CA LEU A 237 2.19 -14.06 7.37
C LEU A 237 2.59 -13.39 8.70
N ARG A 238 1.81 -13.50 9.78
CA ARG A 238 2.09 -12.83 11.07
C ARG A 238 3.45 -13.17 11.70
N SER A 239 4.10 -14.26 11.31
CA SER A 239 5.49 -14.57 11.71
C SER A 239 6.50 -13.58 11.12
N VAL A 240 6.19 -12.94 9.98
CA VAL A 240 6.99 -11.91 9.34
C VAL A 240 6.73 -10.56 10.04
N PRO A 241 7.75 -9.92 10.67
CA PRO A 241 7.55 -8.65 11.39
C PRO A 241 6.90 -7.56 10.55
N ARG A 242 7.31 -7.42 9.29
CA ARG A 242 6.76 -6.43 8.36
C ARG A 242 5.29 -6.69 8.02
N ALA A 243 4.84 -7.95 8.01
CA ALA A 243 3.44 -8.28 7.77
C ALA A 243 2.55 -7.83 8.94
N ARG A 244 3.01 -8.02 10.18
CA ARG A 244 2.30 -7.52 11.39
C ARG A 244 2.15 -6.01 11.37
N GLU A 245 3.23 -5.30 11.03
CA GLU A 245 3.22 -3.85 10.91
C GLU A 245 2.22 -3.38 9.84
N LEU A 246 2.21 -4.02 8.67
CA LEU A 246 1.27 -3.70 7.59
C LEU A 246 -0.18 -4.01 8.00
N LEU A 247 -0.42 -5.13 8.68
CA LEU A 247 -1.75 -5.48 9.19
C LEU A 247 -2.26 -4.42 10.17
N PHE A 248 -1.40 -3.99 11.10
CA PHE A 248 -1.74 -2.94 12.05
C PHE A 248 -1.99 -1.59 11.35
N ARG A 249 -1.02 -1.11 10.56
CA ARG A 249 -1.08 0.22 9.94
C ARG A 249 -2.23 0.36 8.94
N LEU A 250 -2.51 -0.68 8.16
CA LEU A 250 -3.47 -0.59 7.06
C LEU A 250 -4.87 -1.07 7.46
N HIS A 251 -4.99 -2.02 8.39
CA HIS A 251 -6.26 -2.74 8.61
C HIS A 251 -6.76 -2.75 10.06
N ALA A 252 -6.01 -2.23 11.05
CA ALA A 252 -6.39 -2.35 12.46
C ALA A 252 -7.81 -1.87 12.78
N TYR A 253 -8.21 -0.71 12.25
CA TYR A 253 -9.55 -0.16 12.48
C TYR A 253 -10.66 -0.98 11.82
N ALA A 254 -10.41 -1.53 10.63
CA ALA A 254 -11.39 -2.35 9.93
C ALA A 254 -11.63 -3.67 10.68
N VAL A 255 -10.55 -4.34 11.08
CA VAL A 255 -10.59 -5.59 11.85
C VAL A 255 -11.20 -5.37 13.24
N ALA A 256 -10.84 -4.28 13.93
CA ALA A 256 -11.42 -3.99 15.25
C ALA A 256 -12.94 -3.72 15.21
N ARG A 257 -13.46 -3.17 14.10
CA ARG A 257 -14.90 -2.94 13.91
C ARG A 257 -15.66 -4.20 13.53
N ASP A 258 -15.01 -5.13 12.83
CA ASP A 258 -15.63 -6.39 12.42
C ASP A 258 -15.84 -7.31 13.63
N GLN A 259 -17.11 -7.49 13.99
CA GLN A 259 -17.53 -8.32 15.13
C GLN A 259 -17.29 -9.82 14.91
N ARG A 260 -16.88 -10.22 13.70
CA ARG A 260 -16.54 -11.58 13.31
C ARG A 260 -15.07 -11.73 12.89
N ALA A 261 -14.24 -10.72 13.16
CA ALA A 261 -12.81 -10.78 12.90
C ALA A 261 -12.18 -12.03 13.52
N ASP A 262 -11.21 -12.61 12.80
CA ASP A 262 -10.48 -13.77 13.28
C ASP A 262 -9.61 -13.41 14.49
N THR A 263 -9.39 -14.38 15.39
CA THR A 263 -8.65 -14.14 16.64
C THR A 263 -7.17 -13.82 16.39
N ALA A 264 -6.58 -14.34 15.31
CA ALA A 264 -5.17 -14.16 14.99
C ALA A 264 -4.87 -12.72 14.53
N SER A 265 -5.75 -12.11 13.73
CA SER A 265 -5.61 -10.72 13.31
C SER A 265 -5.82 -9.76 14.47
N LEU A 266 -6.82 -10.03 15.33
CA LEU A 266 -7.06 -9.27 16.56
C LEU A 266 -5.87 -9.34 17.52
N GLU A 267 -5.25 -10.51 17.68
CA GLU A 267 -4.03 -10.67 18.49
C GLU A 267 -2.89 -9.78 17.99
N VAL A 268 -2.64 -9.78 16.67
CA VAL A 268 -1.62 -8.93 16.06
C VAL A 268 -1.93 -7.45 16.26
N ILE A 269 -3.20 -7.05 16.19
CA ILE A 269 -3.59 -5.65 16.39
C ILE A 269 -3.41 -5.21 17.84
N ILE A 270 -3.76 -6.05 18.80
CA ILE A 270 -3.57 -5.80 20.23
C ILE A 270 -2.06 -5.71 20.56
N ASP A 271 -1.23 -6.59 19.99
CA ASP A 271 0.24 -6.50 20.12
C ASP A 271 0.79 -5.22 19.46
N GLY A 272 0.21 -4.83 18.32
CA GLY A 272 0.53 -3.58 17.63
C GLY A 272 0.24 -2.33 18.46
N LEU A 273 -0.89 -2.30 19.19
CA LEU A 273 -1.23 -1.21 20.11
C LEU A 273 -0.15 -0.98 21.17
N ARG A 274 0.43 -2.05 21.73
CA ARG A 274 1.52 -1.96 22.71
C ARG A 274 2.75 -1.23 22.17
N ARG A 275 2.99 -1.32 20.86
CA ARG A 275 4.19 -0.79 20.18
C ARG A 275 3.94 0.50 19.42
N GLY A 276 2.68 0.83 19.13
CA GLY A 276 2.27 1.82 18.12
C GLY A 276 2.13 3.27 18.60
N GLY A 277 2.35 3.55 19.89
CA GLY A 277 1.98 4.85 20.48
C GLY A 277 0.49 4.88 20.87
N ASP A 278 0.02 6.03 21.37
CA ASP A 278 -1.34 6.16 21.91
C ASP A 278 -2.42 6.12 20.81
N HIS A 279 -3.27 5.09 20.86
CA HIS A 279 -4.43 4.91 19.96
C HIS A 279 -5.72 4.61 20.75
N PRO A 280 -6.24 5.57 21.54
CA PRO A 280 -7.41 5.35 22.40
C PRO A 280 -8.68 4.94 21.64
N ASP A 281 -8.87 5.44 20.41
CA ASP A 281 -10.03 5.08 19.58
C ASP A 281 -10.02 3.61 19.15
N LEU A 282 -8.84 3.11 18.79
CA LEU A 282 -8.66 1.70 18.41
C LEU A 282 -8.83 0.78 19.62
N ALA A 283 -8.29 1.18 20.78
CA ALA A 283 -8.50 0.48 22.04
C ALA A 283 -9.99 0.36 22.36
N TYR A 284 -10.76 1.44 22.24
CA TYR A 284 -12.19 1.43 22.48
C TYR A 284 -12.97 0.49 21.54
N LEU A 285 -12.61 0.47 20.25
CA LEU A 285 -13.20 -0.45 19.28
C LEU A 285 -12.93 -1.92 19.64
N LEU A 286 -11.69 -2.25 20.05
CA LEU A 286 -11.31 -3.61 20.42
C LEU A 286 -12.00 -4.06 21.71
N VAL A 287 -12.14 -3.19 22.71
CA VAL A 287 -12.85 -3.53 23.96
C VAL A 287 -14.33 -3.82 23.69
N ARG A 288 -14.91 -3.20 22.66
CA ARG A 288 -16.31 -3.43 22.23
C ARG A 288 -16.47 -4.56 21.22
N ASN A 289 -15.37 -5.11 20.71
CA ASN A 289 -15.41 -6.18 19.73
C ASN A 289 -15.90 -7.49 20.37
N MET A 290 -16.92 -8.10 19.79
CA MET A 290 -17.55 -9.32 20.31
C MET A 290 -16.60 -10.51 20.35
N THR A 291 -15.72 -10.68 19.36
CA THR A 291 -14.72 -11.77 19.35
C THR A 291 -13.74 -11.58 20.50
N VAL A 292 -13.23 -10.36 20.70
CA VAL A 292 -12.33 -10.03 21.81
C VAL A 292 -13.03 -10.29 23.14
N GLN A 293 -14.24 -9.78 23.35
CA GLN A 293 -14.95 -9.94 24.61
C GLN A 293 -15.26 -11.41 24.96
N LYS A 294 -15.40 -12.29 23.96
CA LYS A 294 -15.71 -13.72 24.16
C LYS A 294 -14.45 -14.57 24.30
N ASN A 295 -13.27 -14.02 24.05
CA ASN A 295 -12.00 -14.74 24.05
C ASN A 295 -11.13 -14.26 25.22
N GLU A 296 -10.95 -15.12 26.24
CA GLU A 296 -10.23 -14.77 27.47
C GLU A 296 -8.78 -14.30 27.20
N PRO A 297 -7.94 -15.00 26.42
CA PRO A 297 -6.60 -14.53 26.09
C PRO A 297 -6.55 -13.15 25.44
N LEU A 298 -7.43 -12.89 24.45
CA LEU A 298 -7.46 -11.60 23.75
C LEU A 298 -7.86 -10.46 24.68
N LEU A 299 -8.92 -10.66 25.48
CA LEU A 299 -9.40 -9.62 26.38
C LEU A 299 -8.40 -9.35 27.51
N ARG A 300 -7.74 -10.38 28.05
CA ARG A 300 -6.67 -10.21 29.04
C ARG A 300 -5.47 -9.46 28.45
N SER A 301 -5.05 -9.82 27.24
CA SER A 301 -3.95 -9.14 26.54
C SER A 301 -4.30 -7.67 26.28
N LEU A 302 -5.52 -7.39 25.80
CA LEU A 302 -5.99 -6.03 25.59
C LEU A 302 -6.01 -5.24 26.90
N HIS A 303 -6.55 -5.80 27.99
CA HIS A 303 -6.55 -5.17 29.30
C HIS A 303 -5.15 -4.71 29.70
N TYR A 304 -4.15 -5.58 29.58
CA TYR A 304 -2.75 -5.25 29.88
C TYR A 304 -2.23 -4.09 29.00
N VAL A 305 -2.54 -4.12 27.70
CA VAL A 305 -2.09 -3.08 26.75
C VAL A 305 -2.73 -1.72 27.04
N VAL A 306 -3.97 -1.68 27.51
CA VAL A 306 -4.71 -0.43 27.75
C VAL A 306 -4.64 0.07 29.18
N GLN A 307 -3.81 -0.50 30.06
CA GLN A 307 -3.72 -0.08 31.47
C GLN A 307 -3.42 1.42 31.65
N GLY A 308 -2.70 2.03 30.70
CA GLY A 308 -2.45 3.48 30.69
C GLY A 308 -3.67 4.34 30.32
N ASP A 309 -4.68 3.77 29.67
CA ASP A 309 -5.95 4.41 29.33
C ASP A 309 -7.03 3.95 30.33
N SER A 310 -7.26 4.76 31.37
CA SER A 310 -8.19 4.42 32.45
C SER A 310 -9.61 4.12 31.96
N ALA A 311 -10.06 4.74 30.86
CA ALA A 311 -11.38 4.52 30.30
C ALA A 311 -11.46 3.17 29.58
N ALA A 312 -10.54 2.90 28.64
CA ALA A 312 -10.51 1.61 27.94
C ALA A 312 -10.24 0.44 28.90
N CYS A 313 -9.33 0.64 29.87
CA CYS A 313 -9.02 -0.34 30.91
C CYS A 313 -10.25 -0.69 31.74
N SER A 314 -10.99 0.30 32.24
CA SER A 314 -12.18 0.05 33.07
C SER A 314 -13.24 -0.76 32.34
N VAL A 315 -13.46 -0.50 31.04
CA VAL A 315 -14.44 -1.23 30.23
C VAL A 315 -13.95 -2.65 29.94
N ALA A 316 -12.65 -2.82 29.63
CA ALA A 316 -12.04 -4.14 29.42
C ALA A 316 -12.12 -5.00 30.69
N LEU A 317 -11.78 -4.43 31.84
CA LEU A 317 -11.83 -5.09 33.14
C LEU A 317 -13.26 -5.48 33.51
N LYS A 318 -14.24 -4.58 33.31
CA LYS A 318 -15.66 -4.88 33.54
C LYS A 318 -16.15 -6.03 32.64
N ALA A 319 -15.78 -6.01 31.36
CA ALA A 319 -16.12 -7.09 30.44
C ALA A 319 -15.49 -8.42 30.87
N TYR A 320 -14.24 -8.41 31.30
CA TYR A 320 -13.52 -9.59 31.77
C TYR A 320 -14.14 -10.17 33.05
N ALA A 321 -14.30 -9.34 34.07
CA ALA A 321 -14.86 -9.74 35.37
C ALA A 321 -16.33 -10.22 35.28
N SER A 322 -17.09 -9.78 34.27
CA SER A 322 -18.46 -10.24 34.04
C SER A 322 -18.56 -11.70 33.55
N ARG A 323 -17.47 -12.26 33.04
CA ARG A 323 -17.45 -13.57 32.37
C ARG A 323 -16.51 -14.57 33.02
N TRP A 324 -15.35 -14.12 33.48
CA TRP A 324 -14.34 -14.98 34.08
C TRP A 324 -14.15 -14.65 35.56
N PRO A 325 -14.28 -15.65 36.45
CA PRO A 325 -14.11 -15.43 37.87
C PRO A 325 -12.65 -15.08 38.17
N VAL A 326 -12.44 -13.85 38.67
CA VAL A 326 -11.13 -13.29 39.10
C VAL A 326 -10.37 -14.22 40.06
N ARG A 327 -11.06 -15.12 40.77
CA ARG A 327 -10.48 -16.09 41.70
C ARG A 327 -9.45 -17.06 41.11
N ARG A 328 -9.46 -17.35 39.80
CA ARG A 328 -8.47 -18.27 39.19
C ARG A 328 -7.04 -17.69 39.13
N GLU A 329 -6.90 -16.37 39.09
CA GLU A 329 -5.58 -15.71 39.05
C GLU A 329 -4.94 -15.59 40.45
N ILE A 330 -5.76 -15.66 41.50
CA ILE A 330 -5.35 -15.56 42.91
C ILE A 330 -4.62 -16.83 43.39
N LEU A 331 -4.87 -17.99 42.76
CA LEU A 331 -4.38 -19.29 43.23
C LEU A 331 -2.93 -19.63 42.80
N GLY A 332 -2.35 -18.90 41.84
CA GLY A 332 -1.02 -19.21 41.28
C GLY A 332 0.02 -18.08 41.38
N SER A 333 -0.34 -16.94 41.97
CA SER A 333 0.51 -15.74 42.04
C SER A 333 0.69 -15.35 43.50
N ALA A 334 1.93 -15.00 43.90
CA ALA A 334 2.22 -14.56 45.27
C ALA A 334 1.25 -13.43 45.70
N PRO A 335 0.80 -13.38 46.98
CA PRO A 335 -0.17 -12.40 47.43
C PRO A 335 0.40 -10.98 47.23
N GLY A 336 -0.05 -10.31 46.17
CA GLY A 336 0.49 -9.00 45.75
C GLY A 336 0.47 -8.80 44.23
N THR A 337 0.88 -9.80 43.44
CA THR A 337 1.04 -9.66 41.97
C THR A 337 -0.25 -9.79 41.19
N ALA A 338 -1.19 -10.63 41.63
CA ALA A 338 -2.53 -10.74 41.02
C ALA A 338 -3.37 -9.45 41.18
N TYR A 339 -3.14 -8.71 42.28
CA TYR A 339 -3.83 -7.43 42.53
C TYR A 339 -3.24 -6.27 41.71
N GLU A 340 -1.99 -6.34 41.25
CA GLU A 340 -1.39 -5.34 40.35
C GLU A 340 -1.80 -5.53 38.89
N LEU A 341 -1.98 -6.78 38.44
CA LEU A 341 -2.37 -7.11 37.06
C LEU A 341 -3.81 -6.73 36.71
N LEU A 342 -4.71 -6.59 37.70
CA LEU A 342 -6.12 -6.23 37.54
C LEU A 342 -6.44 -4.79 37.99
N ARG A 343 -5.42 -3.96 38.24
CA ARG A 343 -5.60 -2.55 38.51
C ARG A 343 -5.59 -1.76 37.22
N CYS A 344 -6.71 -1.12 36.93
CA CYS A 344 -6.65 0.14 36.19
C CYS A 344 -6.21 1.20 37.21
N PRO A 345 -5.20 2.04 36.92
CA PRO A 345 -4.87 3.15 37.81
C PRO A 345 -6.15 3.91 38.12
N GLU A 346 -6.40 4.17 39.41
CA GLU A 346 -7.49 5.05 39.82
C GLU A 346 -7.34 6.34 39.02
N ALA A 347 -8.44 6.82 38.44
CA ALA A 347 -8.44 8.11 37.76
C ALA A 347 -7.97 9.15 38.79
N SER A 348 -6.68 9.50 38.76
CA SER A 348 -6.12 10.46 39.69
C SER A 348 -6.96 11.73 39.57
N PRO A 349 -7.41 12.35 40.68
CA PRO A 349 -8.23 13.56 40.63
C PRO A 349 -7.52 14.81 40.06
N ARG A 350 -6.36 14.63 39.41
CA ARG A 350 -5.62 15.67 38.71
C ARG A 350 -5.43 15.30 37.24
N ALA A 351 -6.54 15.16 36.53
CA ALA A 351 -6.69 15.53 35.12
C ALA A 351 -8.16 15.32 34.77
N GLY A 352 -9.01 16.27 35.14
CA GLY A 352 -10.25 16.44 34.39
C GLY A 352 -9.85 16.70 32.94
N ARG A 353 -10.02 15.72 32.05
CA ARG A 353 -10.12 16.05 30.64
C ARG A 353 -11.58 16.34 30.39
N GLU A 354 -11.90 17.62 30.58
CA GLU A 354 -12.94 18.27 29.79
C GLU A 354 -12.89 17.70 28.37
N THR A 355 -14.06 17.36 27.84
CA THR A 355 -14.17 17.09 26.40
C THR A 355 -13.48 18.26 25.70
N PRO A 356 -12.48 18.03 24.82
CA PRO A 356 -11.73 19.12 24.24
C PRO A 356 -12.72 20.10 23.65
N HIS A 357 -12.62 21.36 24.07
CA HIS A 357 -13.66 22.32 23.72
C HIS A 357 -13.81 22.47 22.20
N VAL A 358 -12.72 22.20 21.47
CA VAL A 358 -12.73 22.01 20.02
C VAL A 358 -12.67 20.52 19.69
N GLN A 359 -13.67 20.01 18.96
CA GLN A 359 -13.80 18.60 18.61
C GLN A 359 -13.78 18.40 17.11
N LEU A 360 -13.11 17.35 16.64
CA LEU A 360 -13.04 16.90 15.26
C LEU A 360 -13.82 15.59 15.11
N VAL A 361 -14.75 15.51 14.15
CA VAL A 361 -15.54 14.31 13.89
C VAL A 361 -15.58 14.04 12.39
N HIS A 362 -15.42 12.79 11.97
CA HIS A 362 -15.61 12.43 10.56
C HIS A 362 -17.07 12.63 10.19
N PHE A 363 -17.32 13.39 9.14
CA PHE A 363 -18.68 13.61 8.65
C PHE A 363 -19.01 12.62 7.55
N CYS A 364 -18.26 12.66 6.44
CA CYS A 364 -18.39 11.74 5.31
C CYS A 364 -17.25 11.97 4.30
N GLY A 365 -16.98 11.02 3.38
CA GLY A 365 -15.98 11.22 2.32
C GLY A 365 -14.66 11.75 2.89
N THR A 366 -14.12 12.83 2.33
CA THR A 366 -12.94 13.57 2.85
C THR A 366 -13.31 14.75 3.76
N THR A 367 -14.56 14.84 4.23
CA THR A 367 -15.07 15.95 5.02
C THR A 367 -15.17 15.60 6.51
N PHE A 368 -14.74 16.55 7.33
CA PHE A 368 -14.73 16.53 8.78
C PHE A 368 -15.56 17.68 9.32
N ARG A 369 -16.16 17.47 10.48
CA ARG A 369 -16.89 18.49 11.24
C ARG A 369 -16.06 18.88 12.46
N VAL A 370 -15.72 20.15 12.55
CA VAL A 370 -15.00 20.75 13.67
C VAL A 370 -15.99 21.55 14.51
N ARG A 371 -16.10 21.26 15.80
CA ARG A 371 -17.05 21.92 16.73
C ARG A 371 -16.31 22.68 17.79
N ASN A 372 -16.77 23.88 18.15
CA ASN A 372 -16.20 24.66 19.24
C ASN A 372 -17.26 24.98 20.30
N SER A 373 -17.02 24.55 21.53
CA SER A 373 -17.86 24.82 22.71
C SER A 373 -17.35 26.01 23.55
N LEU A 374 -16.28 26.68 23.12
CA LEU A 374 -15.82 27.90 23.79
C LEU A 374 -16.72 29.10 23.47
N PRO A 375 -16.87 30.04 24.42
CA PRO A 375 -17.54 31.32 24.17
C PRO A 375 -16.72 32.27 23.28
N VAL A 376 -15.49 31.88 22.90
CA VAL A 376 -14.56 32.63 22.03
C VAL A 376 -14.22 31.80 20.79
N ALA A 377 -13.78 32.46 19.71
CA ALA A 377 -13.25 31.79 18.53
C ALA A 377 -12.01 30.96 18.90
N ALA A 378 -11.79 29.86 18.18
CA ALA A 378 -10.63 29.00 18.37
C ALA A 378 -9.86 28.84 17.06
N ASP A 379 -8.60 29.25 17.05
CA ASP A 379 -7.69 29.00 15.95
C ASP A 379 -7.10 27.60 16.09
N VAL A 380 -7.21 26.82 15.03
CA VAL A 380 -6.69 25.45 14.97
C VAL A 380 -5.87 25.25 13.71
N GLU A 381 -4.79 24.50 13.84
CA GLU A 381 -4.00 24.03 12.70
C GLU A 381 -4.39 22.60 12.39
N TRP A 382 -4.31 22.20 11.14
CA TRP A 382 -4.63 20.84 10.73
C TRP A 382 -3.65 20.34 9.68
N GLU A 383 -3.38 19.04 9.72
CA GLU A 383 -2.64 18.35 8.66
C GLU A 383 -3.29 16.99 8.35
N VAL A 384 -3.14 16.53 7.12
CA VAL A 384 -3.43 15.16 6.73
C VAL A 384 -2.12 14.40 6.67
N ALA A 385 -1.98 13.42 7.56
CA ALA A 385 -0.75 12.65 7.73
C ALA A 385 -0.23 12.10 6.38
N ASP A 386 1.08 12.22 6.18
CA ASP A 386 1.82 11.68 5.02
C ASP A 386 1.39 12.22 3.64
N SER A 387 0.65 13.32 3.58
CA SER A 387 0.18 13.93 2.32
C SER A 387 0.76 15.31 2.01
N GLY A 388 1.38 15.97 2.99
CA GLY A 388 1.80 17.37 2.89
C GLY A 388 0.64 18.38 2.84
N GLU A 389 -0.61 17.92 2.97
CA GLU A 389 -1.80 18.74 3.01
C GLU A 389 -2.05 19.24 4.44
N GLY A 390 -2.21 20.55 4.61
CA GLY A 390 -2.52 21.15 5.91
C GLY A 390 -2.90 22.62 5.79
N GLY A 391 -3.30 23.22 6.90
CA GLY A 391 -3.70 24.62 6.95
C GLY A 391 -4.11 25.09 8.33
N ARG A 392 -4.60 26.33 8.38
CA ARG A 392 -5.20 26.93 9.58
C ARG A 392 -6.70 27.12 9.37
N LEU A 393 -7.47 26.98 10.45
CA LEU A 393 -8.91 27.14 10.46
C LEU A 393 -9.31 27.87 11.76
N THR A 394 -10.12 28.92 11.63
CA THR A 394 -10.73 29.57 12.79
C THR A 394 -12.14 29.02 12.96
N VAL A 395 -12.42 28.42 14.12
CA VAL A 395 -13.76 27.93 14.48
C VAL A 395 -14.46 29.01 15.31
N PRO A 396 -15.63 29.53 14.88
CA PRO A 396 -16.32 30.64 15.57
C PRO A 396 -16.61 30.34 17.06
N PRO A 397 -16.90 31.36 17.89
CA PRO A 397 -17.44 31.13 19.24
C PRO A 397 -18.80 30.45 19.20
N ARG A 398 -19.16 29.70 20.25
CA ARG A 398 -20.49 29.05 20.33
C ARG A 398 -21.68 30.02 20.37
N GLY A 399 -21.46 31.28 20.72
CA GLY A 399 -22.54 32.27 20.90
C GLY A 399 -23.57 31.81 21.94
N ARG A 400 -24.86 31.83 21.59
CA ARG A 400 -25.98 31.36 22.44
C ARG A 400 -26.24 29.85 22.31
N ALA A 401 -25.59 29.16 21.37
CA ALA A 401 -25.74 27.73 21.13
C ALA A 401 -24.82 26.91 22.07
N PRO A 402 -25.05 25.59 22.21
CA PRO A 402 -24.15 24.72 22.98
C PRO A 402 -22.75 24.60 22.33
N TYR A 403 -22.65 24.77 21.01
CA TYR A 403 -21.41 24.80 20.24
C TYR A 403 -21.62 25.53 18.90
N SER A 404 -20.54 25.99 18.29
CA SER A 404 -20.47 26.35 16.87
C SER A 404 -19.84 25.20 16.08
N GLU A 405 -20.01 25.19 14.76
CA GLU A 405 -19.40 24.17 13.91
C GLU A 405 -18.95 24.70 12.55
N VAL A 406 -17.88 24.10 12.02
CA VAL A 406 -17.30 24.37 10.70
C VAL A 406 -16.97 23.04 10.04
N PHE A 407 -17.09 22.98 8.72
CA PHE A 407 -16.73 21.80 7.94
C PHE A 407 -15.37 22.00 7.27
N LEU A 408 -14.54 20.96 7.33
CA LEU A 408 -13.21 20.92 6.76
C LEU A 408 -13.14 19.76 5.77
N THR A 409 -12.90 20.06 4.49
CA THR A 409 -12.80 19.03 3.44
C THR A 409 -11.37 18.94 2.94
N THR A 410 -10.81 17.74 2.99
CA THR A 410 -9.45 17.47 2.51
C THR A 410 -9.46 17.01 1.05
N ARG A 411 -8.37 17.27 0.34
CA ARG A 411 -8.10 16.77 -1.02
C ARG A 411 -7.73 15.30 -0.97
N HIS A 412 -6.94 14.90 0.02
CA HIS A 412 -6.49 13.52 0.18
C HIS A 412 -7.31 12.79 1.25
N ARG A 413 -7.54 11.50 0.99
CA ARG A 413 -7.99 10.58 2.06
C ARG A 413 -6.80 10.29 2.97
N GLY A 414 -7.07 10.20 4.27
CA GLY A 414 -6.03 10.04 5.26
C GLY A 414 -6.51 10.34 6.68
N VAL A 415 -5.53 10.45 7.57
CA VAL A 415 -5.75 10.75 8.98
C VAL A 415 -5.54 12.25 9.18
N LEU A 416 -6.60 12.96 9.56
CA LEU A 416 -6.52 14.38 9.89
C LEU A 416 -6.11 14.54 11.35
N ARG A 417 -5.04 15.29 11.58
CA ARG A 417 -4.56 15.69 12.91
C ARG A 417 -4.89 17.16 13.11
N LEU A 418 -5.52 17.49 14.24
CA LEU A 418 -5.92 18.85 14.62
C LEU A 418 -5.07 19.32 15.80
N TYR A 419 -4.48 20.50 15.66
CA TYR A 419 -3.60 21.13 16.64
C TYR A 419 -4.18 22.47 17.08
N ARG A 420 -3.81 22.89 18.28
CA ARG A 420 -4.04 24.23 18.80
C ARG A 420 -2.91 24.60 19.73
N ASP A 421 -2.45 25.84 19.62
CA ASP A 421 -1.34 26.36 20.42
C ASP A 421 -0.09 25.46 20.34
N GLY A 422 0.16 24.85 19.17
CA GLY A 422 1.27 23.91 18.93
C GLY A 422 1.07 22.50 19.50
N GLY A 423 -0.01 22.24 20.24
CA GLY A 423 -0.33 20.93 20.80
C GLY A 423 -1.36 20.17 19.96
N LEU A 424 -1.15 18.87 19.76
CA LEU A 424 -2.13 17.99 19.12
C LEU A 424 -3.36 17.80 20.02
N ILE A 425 -4.54 18.17 19.52
CA ILE A 425 -5.81 18.05 20.26
C ILE A 425 -6.53 16.76 19.91
N GLN A 426 -6.64 16.44 18.61
CA GLN A 426 -7.46 15.32 18.15
C GLN A 426 -6.98 14.78 16.81
N ILE A 427 -7.23 13.49 16.57
CA ILE A 427 -6.94 12.79 15.32
C ILE A 427 -8.22 12.13 14.82
N GLN A 428 -8.51 12.22 13.53
CA GLN A 428 -9.69 11.59 12.93
C GLN A 428 -9.38 11.07 11.53
N GLY A 429 -9.64 9.78 11.28
CA GLY A 429 -9.56 9.19 9.95
C GLY A 429 -10.83 9.42 9.14
N ASN A 430 -10.71 9.48 7.80
CA ASN A 430 -11.82 9.66 6.87
C ASN A 430 -12.20 8.42 6.02
N ASN A 431 -11.96 7.22 6.56
CA ASN A 431 -12.32 5.94 5.94
C ASN A 431 -13.81 5.56 6.02
N GLY A 432 -14.70 6.53 6.29
CA GLY A 432 -16.14 6.30 6.29
C GLY A 432 -16.73 6.26 4.87
N PRO A 433 -18.05 6.02 4.74
CA PRO A 433 -18.72 6.00 3.46
C PRO A 433 -18.46 7.32 2.69
N PRO A 434 -18.43 7.28 1.34
CA PRO A 434 -18.39 8.52 0.56
C PRO A 434 -19.51 9.43 1.04
N CYS A 435 -19.30 10.75 0.98
CA CYS A 435 -20.40 11.66 1.22
C CYS A 435 -21.59 11.19 0.38
N PRO A 436 -22.81 11.14 0.95
CA PRO A 436 -23.99 10.93 0.14
C PRO A 436 -23.82 11.85 -1.07
N ILE A 437 -23.94 11.26 -2.27
CA ILE A 437 -23.62 11.86 -3.58
C ILE A 437 -23.85 13.35 -3.42
N PRO A 438 -22.79 14.19 -3.58
CA PRO A 438 -22.82 15.57 -3.16
C PRO A 438 -24.16 16.12 -3.57
N PRO A 439 -24.97 16.59 -2.60
CA PRO A 439 -26.27 17.12 -2.91
C PRO A 439 -26.06 18.07 -4.06
N ASP A 440 -26.68 17.77 -5.19
CA ASP A 440 -26.32 18.30 -6.48
C ASP A 440 -25.90 19.78 -6.37
N THR A 441 -24.59 20.01 -6.38
CA THR A 441 -23.97 21.32 -6.17
C THR A 441 -24.02 22.13 -7.46
N THR A 442 -24.60 21.57 -8.53
CA THR A 442 -24.97 22.38 -9.69
C THR A 442 -25.90 23.46 -9.16
N ARG A 443 -25.33 24.66 -9.13
CA ARG A 443 -26.02 25.88 -8.76
C ARG A 443 -27.17 25.97 -9.73
N THR A 444 -28.40 26.02 -9.22
CA THR A 444 -29.60 26.05 -10.07
C THR A 444 -29.42 27.20 -11.06
N PRO A 445 -29.21 26.91 -12.36
CA PRO A 445 -28.98 27.97 -13.32
C PRO A 445 -30.24 28.83 -13.35
N ALA A 446 -30.09 30.11 -13.01
CA ALA A 446 -31.19 31.03 -13.23
C ALA A 446 -31.33 31.24 -14.74
N PRO A 447 -32.55 31.31 -15.27
CA PRO A 447 -32.74 31.69 -16.66
C PRO A 447 -32.11 33.07 -16.91
N VAL A 448 -31.46 33.24 -18.07
CA VAL A 448 -30.97 34.55 -18.52
C VAL A 448 -32.15 35.51 -18.49
N ALA A 449 -32.02 36.57 -17.69
CA ALA A 449 -33.11 37.42 -17.25
C ALA A 449 -34.04 37.85 -18.39
N ARG A 450 -35.23 37.26 -18.45
CA ARG A 450 -36.40 37.94 -19.01
C ARG A 450 -37.12 38.61 -17.84
N LEU A 451 -36.66 39.79 -17.44
CA LEU A 451 -37.31 40.64 -16.44
C LEU A 451 -38.62 41.23 -17.00
N PHE A 452 -39.54 40.37 -17.43
CA PHE A 452 -40.89 40.78 -17.81
C PHE A 452 -41.88 39.70 -17.37
N PHE A 453 -42.50 39.93 -16.21
CA PHE A 453 -43.57 39.09 -15.67
C PHE A 453 -44.81 39.96 -15.43
N PRO A 454 -45.64 40.22 -16.46
CA PRO A 454 -46.73 41.20 -16.41
C PRO A 454 -47.73 41.02 -15.27
N GLU A 455 -47.91 39.80 -14.76
CA GLU A 455 -48.86 39.47 -13.70
C GLU A 455 -48.28 39.60 -12.28
N ASP A 456 -46.96 39.49 -12.13
CA ASP A 456 -46.29 39.58 -10.83
C ASP A 456 -45.92 41.02 -10.46
N ILE A 457 -45.79 41.88 -11.48
CA ILE A 457 -45.43 43.29 -11.33
C ILE A 457 -46.62 44.23 -11.06
N LYS A 458 -47.84 43.71 -10.85
CA LYS A 458 -49.05 44.52 -10.59
C LYS A 458 -49.45 44.59 -9.12
N ARG A 459 -48.79 43.84 -8.22
CA ARG A 459 -49.18 43.70 -6.81
C ARG A 459 -48.07 44.19 -5.87
N PHE A 460 -48.39 45.24 -5.11
CA PHE A 460 -47.40 45.93 -4.26
C PHE A 460 -47.89 46.15 -2.85
N VAL A 461 -46.95 46.19 -1.91
CA VAL A 461 -47.17 46.64 -0.53
C VAL A 461 -46.34 47.90 -0.30
N VAL A 462 -46.87 48.80 0.53
CA VAL A 462 -46.18 50.02 0.98
C VAL A 462 -46.07 49.91 2.49
N PRO A 463 -44.87 49.65 3.03
CA PRO A 463 -44.65 49.62 4.47
C PRO A 463 -44.98 50.96 5.12
N THR A 464 -45.44 50.92 6.37
CA THR A 464 -45.87 52.11 7.10
C THR A 464 -44.66 53.02 7.33
N GLY A 465 -44.70 54.24 6.77
CA GLY A 465 -43.60 55.21 6.86
C GLY A 465 -42.57 55.13 5.73
N ASP A 466 -42.75 54.24 4.76
CA ASP A 466 -41.88 54.15 3.59
C ASP A 466 -42.48 54.86 2.36
N THR A 467 -41.63 55.37 1.47
CA THR A 467 -42.02 55.98 0.18
C THR A 467 -41.80 55.05 -1.00
N VAL A 468 -41.31 53.84 -0.73
CA VAL A 468 -40.99 52.83 -1.74
C VAL A 468 -42.09 51.77 -1.79
N ARG A 469 -42.51 51.41 -3.00
CA ARG A 469 -43.40 50.26 -3.23
C ARG A 469 -42.54 49.01 -3.42
N TYR A 470 -42.93 47.91 -2.79
CA TYR A 470 -42.27 46.61 -2.98
C TYR A 470 -43.22 45.62 -3.63
N TYR A 471 -42.70 44.79 -4.54
CA TYR A 471 -43.45 43.69 -5.12
C TYR A 471 -43.80 42.65 -4.05
N ARG A 472 -45.08 42.32 -3.89
CA ARG A 472 -45.54 41.35 -2.87
C ARG A 472 -45.10 39.91 -3.16
N ARG A 473 -44.82 39.61 -4.42
CA ARG A 473 -44.52 38.27 -4.91
C ARG A 473 -43.10 38.09 -5.39
N LEU A 474 -42.27 39.13 -5.38
CA LEU A 474 -40.89 39.06 -5.83
C LEU A 474 -39.94 39.49 -4.71
N VAL A 475 -39.04 38.59 -4.34
CA VAL A 475 -38.06 38.82 -3.28
C VAL A 475 -36.66 38.42 -3.76
N ARG A 476 -35.65 39.11 -3.25
CA ARG A 476 -34.23 38.77 -3.46
C ARG A 476 -33.76 37.95 -2.28
N VAL A 477 -33.21 36.77 -2.54
CA VAL A 477 -32.66 35.89 -1.51
C VAL A 477 -31.19 35.63 -1.81
N VAL A 478 -30.34 35.95 -0.85
CA VAL A 478 -28.91 35.60 -0.85
C VAL A 478 -28.74 34.38 0.04
N PHE A 479 -28.19 33.31 -0.51
CA PHE A 479 -27.75 32.16 0.27
C PHE A 479 -26.26 32.30 0.57
N TYR A 480 -25.80 31.74 1.69
CA TYR A 480 -24.36 31.69 1.97
C TYR A 480 -23.62 30.97 0.84
N ASP A 481 -22.36 31.34 0.60
CA ASP A 481 -21.47 30.67 -0.36
C ASP A 481 -21.28 29.17 -0.09
N THR A 482 -21.46 28.76 1.17
CA THR A 482 -21.46 27.38 1.66
C THR A 482 -22.79 26.63 1.47
N THR A 483 -23.86 27.28 0.98
CA THR A 483 -25.18 26.67 0.80
C THR A 483 -25.26 25.84 -0.48
N GLY A 484 -25.58 24.56 -0.35
CA GLY A 484 -25.67 23.61 -1.47
C GLY A 484 -26.86 23.87 -2.42
N GLY A 485 -26.72 23.50 -3.70
CA GLY A 485 -27.79 23.64 -4.70
C GLY A 485 -29.05 22.83 -4.38
N ASP A 486 -28.89 21.69 -3.71
CA ASP A 486 -30.00 20.88 -3.21
C ASP A 486 -30.83 21.62 -2.13
N GLN A 487 -30.15 22.36 -1.25
CA GLN A 487 -30.73 23.09 -0.14
C GLN A 487 -31.50 24.28 -0.69
N VAL A 488 -30.94 24.98 -1.68
CA VAL A 488 -31.65 25.99 -2.46
C VAL A 488 -32.90 25.39 -3.13
N ARG A 489 -32.80 24.25 -3.82
CA ARG A 489 -33.97 23.60 -4.46
C ARG A 489 -34.99 23.08 -3.45
N ARG A 490 -34.57 22.64 -2.27
CA ARG A 490 -35.45 22.22 -1.18
C ARG A 490 -36.20 23.40 -0.61
N ALA A 491 -35.50 24.48 -0.26
CA ALA A 491 -36.09 25.73 0.23
C ALA A 491 -37.08 26.32 -0.78
N VAL A 492 -36.69 26.45 -2.05
CA VAL A 492 -37.57 26.95 -3.12
C VAL A 492 -38.84 26.09 -3.26
N ARG A 493 -38.73 24.75 -3.19
CA ARG A 493 -39.90 23.85 -3.20
C ARG A 493 -40.77 24.01 -1.96
N GLN A 494 -40.15 24.09 -0.78
CA GLN A 494 -40.85 24.25 0.50
C GLN A 494 -41.64 25.56 0.56
N TRP A 495 -41.05 26.65 0.08
CA TRP A 495 -41.70 27.95 -0.02
C TRP A 495 -42.72 28.05 -1.16
N ARG A 496 -42.85 26.99 -1.98
CA ARG A 496 -43.65 26.97 -3.21
C ARG A 496 -43.30 28.15 -4.13
N ALA A 497 -42.01 28.47 -4.18
CA ALA A 497 -41.46 29.57 -4.94
C ALA A 497 -40.91 29.10 -6.29
N ALA A 498 -40.65 30.03 -7.19
CA ALA A 498 -39.97 29.79 -8.46
C ALA A 498 -38.80 30.77 -8.64
N ILE A 499 -37.63 30.28 -9.06
CA ILE A 499 -36.51 31.14 -9.43
C ILE A 499 -36.84 31.80 -10.77
N VAL A 500 -36.85 33.13 -10.81
CA VAL A 500 -37.19 33.88 -12.01
C VAL A 500 -36.02 34.63 -12.64
N ALA A 501 -34.99 34.94 -11.85
CA ALA A 501 -33.76 35.60 -12.29
C ALA A 501 -32.69 35.50 -11.18
N GLY A 502 -31.50 36.04 -11.43
CA GLY A 502 -30.43 36.11 -10.45
C GLY A 502 -29.43 34.97 -10.60
N GLY A 503 -28.87 34.48 -9.49
CA GLY A 503 -27.90 33.40 -9.55
C GLY A 503 -27.33 33.04 -8.17
N PRO A 504 -26.34 32.15 -8.14
CA PRO A 504 -25.64 31.77 -6.91
C PRO A 504 -24.75 32.89 -6.37
N TYR A 505 -24.35 32.79 -5.10
CA TYR A 505 -23.46 33.75 -4.43
C TYR A 505 -22.26 34.14 -5.32
N PRO A 506 -21.91 35.44 -5.38
CA PRO A 506 -22.47 36.56 -4.60
C PRO A 506 -23.77 37.16 -5.17
N SER A 507 -24.28 36.62 -6.27
CA SER A 507 -25.55 37.11 -6.83
C SER A 507 -26.73 36.63 -5.97
N PRO A 508 -27.76 37.46 -5.74
CA PRO A 508 -29.03 36.99 -5.16
C PRO A 508 -29.85 36.25 -6.20
N TYR A 509 -30.64 35.26 -5.77
CA TYR A 509 -31.77 34.77 -6.57
C TYR A 509 -32.95 35.72 -6.44
N ILE A 510 -33.63 35.98 -7.55
CA ILE A 510 -34.95 36.62 -7.53
C ILE A 510 -35.97 35.49 -7.55
N LEU A 511 -36.76 35.41 -6.49
CA LEU A 511 -37.76 34.36 -6.29
C LEU A 511 -39.16 34.94 -6.44
N ARG A 512 -40.01 34.22 -7.18
CA ARG A 512 -41.45 34.41 -7.19
C ARG A 512 -42.07 33.55 -6.12
N VAL A 513 -42.65 34.18 -5.11
CA VAL A 513 -43.26 33.53 -3.95
C VAL A 513 -44.79 33.58 -4.03
N PRO A 514 -45.51 32.69 -3.31
CA PRO A 514 -46.95 32.82 -3.13
C PRO A 514 -47.30 34.21 -2.55
N ASP A 515 -48.41 34.79 -3.01
CA ASP A 515 -48.84 36.12 -2.56
C ASP A 515 -49.23 36.06 -1.06
N PRO A 516 -48.52 36.76 -0.16
CA PRO A 516 -48.86 36.78 1.26
C PRO A 516 -50.12 37.61 1.56
N GLY A 517 -50.67 38.32 0.56
CA GLY A 517 -51.80 39.23 0.72
C GLY A 517 -51.35 40.70 0.81
N PRO A 518 -52.31 41.64 0.87
CA PRO A 518 -52.03 43.08 0.78
C PRO A 518 -51.53 43.72 2.09
N LYS A 519 -51.55 43.00 3.21
CA LYS A 519 -51.19 43.54 4.54
C LYS A 519 -49.68 43.51 4.75
N GLU A 520 -49.12 44.61 5.23
CA GLU A 520 -47.70 44.75 5.57
C GLU A 520 -47.21 43.62 6.49
N GLY A 521 -47.89 43.38 7.61
CA GLY A 521 -47.49 42.32 8.55
C GLY A 521 -47.48 40.90 7.94
N ALA A 522 -48.26 40.64 6.90
CA ALA A 522 -48.22 39.35 6.19
C ALA A 522 -47.00 39.25 5.26
N PHE A 523 -46.59 40.36 4.64
CA PHE A 523 -45.37 40.46 3.86
C PHE A 523 -44.13 40.37 4.74
N ASP A 524 -44.10 41.05 5.89
CA ASP A 524 -42.98 40.97 6.84
C ASP A 524 -42.83 39.57 7.42
N SER A 525 -43.96 38.92 7.76
CA SER A 525 -43.95 37.52 8.22
C SER A 525 -43.39 36.57 7.15
N LEU A 526 -43.66 36.85 5.87
CA LEU A 526 -43.06 36.09 4.78
C LEU A 526 -41.54 36.31 4.73
N LEU A 527 -41.07 37.56 4.76
CA LEU A 527 -39.64 37.87 4.74
C LEU A 527 -38.90 37.26 5.94
N ALA A 528 -39.47 37.35 7.14
CA ALA A 528 -38.91 36.74 8.35
C ALA A 528 -38.76 35.22 8.20
N ARG A 529 -39.81 34.52 7.75
CA ARG A 529 -39.74 33.06 7.52
C ARG A 529 -38.68 32.66 6.50
N LEU A 530 -38.48 33.48 5.46
CA LEU A 530 -37.42 33.21 4.47
C LEU A 530 -36.03 33.44 5.06
N ARG A 531 -35.85 34.45 5.93
CA ARG A 531 -34.57 34.70 6.63
C ARG A 531 -34.22 33.63 7.64
N ASP A 532 -35.22 33.05 8.30
CA ASP A 532 -35.02 31.99 9.30
C ASP A 532 -34.67 30.62 8.68
N GLU A 533 -34.71 30.48 7.35
CA GLU A 533 -34.35 29.24 6.68
C GLU A 533 -32.84 28.97 6.76
N PRO A 534 -32.41 27.77 7.21
CA PRO A 534 -31.01 27.40 7.23
C PRO A 534 -30.35 27.54 5.85
N GLY A 535 -29.23 28.28 5.79
CA GLY A 535 -28.49 28.54 4.55
C GLY A 535 -28.81 29.88 3.88
N VAL A 536 -29.87 30.58 4.31
CA VAL A 536 -30.14 31.94 3.84
C VAL A 536 -29.25 32.94 4.58
N GLN A 537 -28.51 33.74 3.83
CA GLN A 537 -27.67 34.82 4.36
C GLN A 537 -28.47 36.10 4.53
N ASP A 538 -29.27 36.47 3.53
CA ASP A 538 -30.11 37.67 3.59
C ASP A 538 -31.31 37.59 2.65
N VAL A 539 -32.36 38.36 2.96
CA VAL A 539 -33.57 38.49 2.16
C VAL A 539 -33.96 39.96 2.06
N TYR A 540 -34.05 40.45 0.84
CA TYR A 540 -34.46 41.82 0.53
C TYR A 540 -35.75 41.84 -0.27
N PRO A 541 -36.68 42.77 0.03
CA PRO A 541 -37.80 43.02 -0.85
C PRO A 541 -37.30 43.63 -2.18
N LEU A 542 -37.99 43.34 -3.28
CA LEU A 542 -37.68 43.97 -4.56
C LEU A 542 -38.52 45.24 -4.72
N ALA A 543 -37.83 46.39 -4.77
CA ALA A 543 -38.46 47.69 -4.96
C ALA A 543 -38.94 47.88 -6.41
N VAL A 544 -40.03 48.64 -6.57
CA VAL A 544 -40.48 49.16 -7.86
C VAL A 544 -39.66 50.40 -8.18
N ALA A 545 -39.05 50.45 -9.38
CA ALA A 545 -38.18 51.56 -9.78
C ALA A 545 -38.92 52.89 -10.03
N GLU A 546 -40.25 52.89 -10.08
CA GLU A 546 -41.03 54.12 -10.29
C GLU A 546 -41.30 54.85 -8.96
N PRO A 547 -40.89 56.13 -8.83
CA PRO A 547 -41.20 56.94 -7.66
C PRO A 547 -42.71 57.17 -7.56
N ILE A 548 -43.21 57.29 -6.32
CA ILE A 548 -44.57 57.75 -6.06
C ILE A 548 -44.70 59.15 -6.68
N ALA A 549 -45.49 59.28 -7.75
CA ALA A 549 -45.97 60.58 -8.18
C ALA A 549 -46.72 61.19 -6.99
N ARG A 550 -46.13 62.24 -6.39
CA ARG A 550 -46.80 63.07 -5.39
C ARG A 550 -48.11 63.56 -6.01
N ARG A 551 -49.23 63.27 -5.35
CA ARG A 551 -50.40 64.13 -5.44
C ARG A 551 -50.31 65.16 -4.33
#